data_AF-A0A9P6BBB7-F1
#
_entry.id   AF-A0A9P6BBB7-F1
#
_cell.length_a   1.000
_cell.length_b   1.000
_cell.length_c   1.000
_cell.angle_alpha   90.00
_cell.angle_beta   90.00
_cell.angle_gamma   90.00
#
_symmetry.space_group_name_H-M   'P 1'
#
loop_
_entity.id
_entity.type
_entity.pdbx_description
1 polymer ?
#
loop_
_entity_poly.entity_id
_entity_poly.type
_entity_poly.pdbx_seq_one_letter_code
_entity_poly.pdbx_strand_id
1 'polypeptide(L)'
;MAGYDSTGMLSEDSWIWGFSPGKLSDTELQDWINEGDSVQWFRAEAEMQRWQKQIAIKQAEFLRVISTFFRMSDVWGKLGSLALDPGAIAYAKKKAYMFSEMAATAVEAFSDAGYGDCLEKLESGTGLWELVAADRVLPEKIVSYPKNEESHNPETSGLADDSESDEFDKR
;
A
#
# COMPACT_ATOMS: atom_id res chain seq x y z
N MET A 1 22.26 3.82 24.09
CA MET A 1 23.38 3.65 25.05
C MET A 1 24.53 4.48 24.49
N ALA A 2 24.72 5.69 25.02
CA ALA A 2 25.71 6.64 24.50
C ALA A 2 27.13 6.14 24.86
N GLY A 3 27.98 5.98 23.85
CA GLY A 3 29.39 5.62 24.04
C GLY A 3 30.16 6.83 24.52
N TYR A 4 30.46 6.88 25.81
CA TYR A 4 31.42 7.85 26.37
C TYR A 4 32.82 7.25 26.29
N ASP A 5 33.79 8.03 25.84
CA ASP A 5 35.19 7.63 25.89
C ASP A 5 35.72 7.72 27.34
N SER A 6 36.83 7.05 27.60
CA SER A 6 37.46 6.86 28.92
C SER A 6 37.80 8.14 29.72
N THR A 7 37.68 9.31 29.10
CA THR A 7 37.86 10.64 29.69
C THR A 7 36.55 11.37 30.01
N GLY A 8 35.38 10.78 29.75
CA GLY A 8 34.07 11.39 30.03
C GLY A 8 33.70 12.56 29.11
N MET A 9 34.53 12.88 28.11
CA MET A 9 34.14 13.78 27.02
C MET A 9 33.42 12.98 25.92
N LEU A 10 32.45 13.62 25.26
CA LEU A 10 31.82 13.08 24.07
C LEU A 10 32.93 12.81 23.04
N SER A 11 33.04 11.56 22.58
CA SER A 11 33.92 11.19 21.47
C SER A 11 33.72 12.18 20.31
N GLU A 12 34.81 12.57 19.64
CA GLU A 12 34.78 13.43 18.44
C GLU A 12 33.93 12.84 17.30
N ASP A 13 33.45 11.61 17.40
CA ASP A 13 32.51 11.01 16.45
C ASP A 13 31.03 11.19 16.88
N SER A 14 30.78 11.76 18.06
CA SER A 14 29.44 11.94 18.66
C SER A 14 28.81 13.30 18.41
N TRP A 15 29.50 14.26 17.77
CA TRP A 15 28.89 15.57 17.46
C TRP A 15 27.84 15.49 16.35
N ILE A 16 27.96 14.51 15.45
CA ILE A 16 27.02 14.30 14.34
C ILE A 16 25.63 13.87 14.85
N TRP A 17 25.59 13.16 15.99
CA TRP A 17 24.36 12.61 16.56
C TRP A 17 23.89 13.33 17.83
N GLY A 18 24.63 14.34 18.29
CA GLY A 18 24.28 15.17 19.44
C GLY A 18 23.33 16.30 19.04
N PHE A 19 22.09 15.97 18.67
CA PHE A 19 21.06 17.01 18.48
C PHE A 19 20.70 17.59 19.86
N SER A 20 21.21 18.78 20.16
CA SER A 20 20.81 19.56 21.34
C SER A 20 19.92 20.72 20.87
N PRO A 21 18.61 20.70 21.17
CA PRO A 21 17.68 21.76 20.74
C PRO A 21 17.90 23.10 21.45
N GLY A 22 18.91 23.23 22.33
CA GLY A 22 19.09 24.33 23.27
C GLY A 22 19.35 25.73 22.69
N LYS A 23 19.19 25.95 21.38
CA LYS A 23 19.28 27.28 20.74
C LYS A 23 18.07 27.64 19.87
N LEU A 24 17.10 26.74 19.70
CA LEU A 24 15.89 27.02 18.93
C LEU A 24 14.87 27.71 19.84
N SER A 25 14.20 28.74 19.31
CA SER A 25 13.00 29.28 19.93
C SER A 25 11.88 28.23 19.94
N ASP A 26 10.91 28.35 20.84
CA ASP A 26 9.78 27.40 20.92
C ASP A 26 9.04 27.26 19.59
N THR A 27 8.96 28.33 18.79
CA THR A 27 8.38 28.33 17.44
C THR A 27 9.22 27.51 16.46
N GLU A 28 10.55 27.70 16.46
CA GLU A 28 11.44 26.95 15.57
C GLU A 28 11.55 25.47 15.98
N LEU A 29 11.43 25.16 17.27
CA LEU A 29 11.36 23.80 17.75
C LEU A 29 10.06 23.12 17.29
N GLN A 30 8.93 23.82 17.34
CA GLN A 30 7.66 23.29 16.89
C GLN A 30 7.63 23.09 15.37
N ASP A 31 8.17 24.04 14.59
CA ASP A 31 8.33 23.89 13.14
C ASP A 31 9.22 22.69 12.78
N TRP A 32 10.29 22.47 13.55
CA TRP A 32 11.16 21.31 13.38
C TRP A 32 10.47 19.98 13.71
N ILE A 33 9.65 19.94 14.77
CA ILE A 33 8.84 18.76 15.10
C ILE A 33 7.80 18.49 14.02
N ASN A 34 7.08 19.53 13.58
CA ASN A 34 6.07 19.44 12.53
C ASN A 34 6.66 18.94 11.21
N GLU A 35 7.86 19.41 10.84
CA GLU A 35 8.59 18.91 9.67
C GLU A 35 9.06 17.46 9.87
N GLY A 36 9.47 17.10 11.07
CA GLY A 36 9.76 15.71 11.43
C GLY A 36 8.55 14.79 11.22
N ASP A 37 7.38 15.23 11.69
CA ASP A 37 6.12 14.50 11.57
C ASP A 37 5.65 14.41 10.11
N SER A 38 5.80 15.48 9.32
CA SER A 38 5.47 15.49 7.90
C SER A 38 6.33 14.48 7.12
N VAL A 39 7.64 14.45 7.38
CA VAL A 39 8.57 13.50 6.75
C VAL A 39 8.24 12.06 7.14
N GLN A 40 7.90 11.81 8.40
CA GLN A 40 7.48 10.47 8.83
C GLN A 40 6.17 10.06 8.16
N TRP A 41 5.22 10.99 8.02
CA TRP A 41 3.97 10.75 7.32
C TRP A 41 4.21 10.36 5.85
N PHE A 42 5.03 11.12 5.11
CA PHE A 42 5.35 10.78 3.71
C PHE A 42 6.05 9.42 3.58
N ARG A 43 6.91 9.05 4.54
CA ARG A 43 7.55 7.73 4.55
C ARG A 43 6.55 6.61 4.78
N ALA A 44 5.68 6.77 5.78
CA ALA A 44 4.63 5.80 6.08
C ALA A 44 3.66 5.65 4.90
N GLU A 45 3.28 6.75 4.26
CA GLU A 45 2.43 6.75 3.08
C GLU A 45 3.12 6.03 1.89
N ALA A 46 4.37 6.38 1.60
CA ALA A 46 5.13 5.74 0.53
C ALA A 46 5.31 4.22 0.77
N GLU A 47 5.53 3.81 2.02
CA GLU A 47 5.61 2.41 2.42
C GLU A 47 4.28 1.69 2.24
N MET A 48 3.17 2.27 2.70
CA MET A 48 1.82 1.73 2.47
C MET A 48 1.54 1.53 0.97
N GLN A 49 1.81 2.54 0.14
CA GLN A 49 1.63 2.45 -1.31
C GLN A 49 2.51 1.35 -1.93
N ARG A 50 3.73 1.17 -1.44
CA ARG A 50 4.63 0.10 -1.88
C ARG A 50 4.07 -1.28 -1.52
N TRP A 51 3.59 -1.46 -0.29
CA TRP A 51 2.97 -2.72 0.14
C TRP A 51 1.73 -3.05 -0.68
N GLN A 52 0.86 -2.07 -0.94
CA GLN A 52 -0.31 -2.24 -1.80
C GLN A 52 0.07 -2.68 -3.22
N LYS A 53 1.11 -2.09 -3.81
CA LYS A 53 1.63 -2.52 -5.12
C LYS A 53 2.14 -3.96 -5.09
N GLN A 54 2.87 -4.35 -4.04
CA GLN A 54 3.38 -5.71 -3.89
C GLN A 54 2.25 -6.75 -3.78
N ILE A 55 1.21 -6.46 -2.99
CA ILE A 55 0.03 -7.33 -2.87
C ILE A 55 -0.64 -7.51 -4.23
N ALA A 56 -0.87 -6.42 -4.97
CA ALA A 56 -1.48 -6.48 -6.30
C ALA A 56 -0.65 -7.30 -7.31
N ILE A 57 0.68 -7.16 -7.29
CA ILE A 57 1.58 -7.97 -8.13
C ILE A 57 1.45 -9.45 -7.76
N LYS A 58 1.43 -9.78 -6.47
CA LYS A 58 1.31 -11.17 -6.01
C LYS A 58 -0.03 -11.79 -6.43
N GLN A 59 -1.13 -11.06 -6.28
CA GLN A 59 -2.44 -11.50 -6.76
C GLN A 59 -2.43 -11.80 -8.27
N ALA A 60 -1.83 -10.90 -9.06
CA ALA A 60 -1.72 -11.08 -10.51
C ALA A 60 -0.85 -12.29 -10.89
N GLU A 61 0.23 -12.54 -10.17
CA GLU A 61 1.09 -13.71 -10.35
C GLU A 61 0.32 -15.01 -10.09
N PHE A 62 -0.44 -15.10 -8.98
CA PHE A 62 -1.27 -16.27 -8.66
C PHE A 62 -2.27 -16.58 -9.78
N LEU A 63 -3.02 -15.59 -10.23
CA LEU A 63 -4.03 -15.78 -11.28
C LEU A 63 -3.40 -16.19 -12.61
N ARG A 64 -2.25 -15.63 -12.96
CA ARG A 64 -1.49 -16.05 -14.14
C ARG A 64 -1.07 -17.52 -14.04
N VAL A 65 -0.60 -17.95 -12.86
CA VAL A 65 -0.18 -19.34 -12.61
C VAL A 65 -1.38 -20.29 -12.75
N ILE A 66 -2.51 -19.97 -12.11
CA ILE A 66 -3.75 -20.75 -12.20
C ILE A 66 -4.20 -20.89 -13.67
N SER A 67 -4.28 -19.78 -14.39
CA SER A 67 -4.68 -19.77 -15.81
C SER A 67 -3.71 -20.58 -16.68
N THR A 68 -2.41 -20.50 -16.41
CA THR A 68 -1.39 -21.26 -17.13
C THR A 68 -1.57 -22.76 -16.92
N PHE A 69 -1.85 -23.21 -15.70
CA PHE A 69 -2.06 -24.63 -15.41
C PHE A 69 -3.33 -25.17 -16.07
N PHE A 70 -4.45 -24.44 -16.03
CA PHE A 70 -5.65 -24.82 -16.76
C PHE A 70 -5.38 -24.95 -18.27
N ARG A 71 -4.73 -23.94 -18.87
CA ARG A 71 -4.37 -23.98 -20.28
C ARG A 71 -3.45 -25.15 -20.62
N MET A 72 -2.48 -25.46 -19.77
CA MET A 72 -1.58 -26.61 -19.98
C MET A 72 -2.33 -27.94 -19.87
N SER A 73 -3.25 -28.07 -18.92
CA SER A 73 -4.15 -29.23 -18.81
C SER A 73 -4.91 -29.45 -20.12
N ASP A 74 -5.54 -28.40 -20.65
CA ASP A 74 -6.29 -28.45 -21.91
C ASP A 74 -5.41 -28.81 -23.11
N VAL A 75 -4.22 -28.20 -23.21
CA VAL A 75 -3.28 -28.47 -24.30
C VAL A 75 -2.84 -29.93 -24.27
N TRP A 76 -2.48 -30.47 -23.11
CA TRP A 76 -2.13 -31.87 -22.98
C TRP A 76 -3.31 -32.81 -23.25
N GLY A 77 -4.53 -32.46 -22.83
CA GLY A 77 -5.74 -33.20 -23.17
C GLY A 77 -6.00 -33.26 -24.67
N LYS A 78 -5.83 -32.13 -25.37
CA LYS A 78 -5.94 -32.04 -26.84
C LYS A 78 -4.84 -32.84 -27.54
N LEU A 79 -3.59 -32.71 -27.10
CA LEU A 79 -2.47 -33.50 -27.63
C LEU A 79 -2.71 -35.00 -27.49
N GLY A 80 -3.23 -35.44 -26.33
CA GLY A 80 -3.60 -36.83 -26.11
C GLY A 80 -4.74 -37.31 -27.00
N SER A 81 -5.64 -36.42 -27.42
CA SER A 81 -6.74 -36.75 -28.33
C SER A 81 -6.31 -36.83 -29.80
N LEU A 82 -5.20 -36.17 -30.16
CA LEU A 82 -4.64 -36.14 -31.51
C LEU A 82 -3.58 -37.22 -31.73
N ALA A 83 -3.05 -37.82 -30.66
CA ALA A 83 -2.01 -38.84 -30.75
C ALA A 83 -2.56 -40.19 -31.23
N LEU A 84 -1.79 -40.88 -32.06
CA LEU A 84 -2.10 -42.23 -32.57
C LEU A 84 -1.46 -43.33 -31.73
N ASP A 85 -0.30 -43.04 -31.13
CA ASP A 85 0.43 -44.01 -30.30
C ASP A 85 -0.19 -44.12 -28.90
N PRO A 86 -0.57 -45.32 -28.43
CA PRO A 86 -1.13 -45.52 -27.09
C PRO A 86 -0.24 -45.01 -25.95
N GLY A 87 1.09 -45.08 -26.10
CA GLY A 87 2.04 -44.57 -25.12
C GLY A 87 1.98 -43.04 -25.02
N ALA A 88 1.99 -42.36 -26.16
CA ALA A 88 1.83 -40.91 -26.23
C ALA A 88 0.48 -40.44 -25.65
N ILE A 89 -0.62 -41.15 -25.94
CA ILE A 89 -1.95 -40.86 -25.38
C ILE A 89 -1.90 -40.95 -23.85
N ALA A 90 -1.38 -42.04 -23.30
CA ALA A 90 -1.30 -42.26 -21.86
C ALA A 90 -0.44 -41.18 -21.17
N TYR A 91 0.70 -40.82 -21.76
CA TYR A 91 1.57 -39.77 -21.24
C TYR A 91 0.89 -38.40 -21.24
N ALA A 92 0.23 -38.03 -22.35
CA ALA A 92 -0.49 -36.77 -22.47
C ALA A 92 -1.63 -36.66 -21.44
N LYS A 93 -2.40 -37.74 -21.23
CA LYS A 93 -3.44 -37.79 -20.18
C LYS A 93 -2.84 -37.63 -18.79
N LYS A 94 -1.72 -38.29 -18.49
CA LYS A 94 -1.01 -38.12 -17.22
C LYS A 94 -0.59 -36.67 -16.99
N LYS A 95 -0.10 -35.99 -18.03
CA LYS A 95 0.29 -34.57 -17.94
C LYS A 95 -0.90 -33.64 -17.80
N ALA A 96 -2.00 -33.90 -18.51
CA ALA A 96 -3.23 -33.15 -18.34
C ALA A 96 -3.73 -33.22 -16.89
N TYR A 97 -3.81 -34.44 -16.34
CA TYR A 97 -4.20 -34.65 -14.93
C TYR A 97 -3.27 -33.92 -13.95
N MET A 98 -1.94 -34.05 -14.13
CA MET A 98 -0.95 -33.37 -13.28
C MET A 98 -1.15 -31.85 -13.27
N PHE A 99 -1.36 -31.21 -14.42
CA PHE A 99 -1.61 -29.77 -14.47
C PHE A 99 -2.97 -29.38 -13.91
N SER A 100 -3.98 -30.25 -14.04
CA SER A 100 -5.29 -30.05 -13.40
C SER A 100 -5.18 -30.05 -11.87
N GLU A 101 -4.41 -30.98 -11.28
CA GLU A 101 -4.16 -30.99 -9.84
C GLU A 101 -3.40 -29.73 -9.40
N MET A 102 -2.35 -29.35 -10.13
CA MET A 102 -1.60 -28.13 -9.82
C MET A 102 -2.47 -26.87 -9.88
N ALA A 103 -3.42 -26.80 -10.82
CA ALA A 103 -4.40 -25.72 -10.88
C ALA A 103 -5.30 -25.70 -9.64
N ALA A 104 -5.82 -26.86 -9.23
CA ALA A 104 -6.66 -26.99 -8.04
C ALA A 104 -5.92 -26.57 -6.76
N THR A 105 -4.68 -27.04 -6.56
CA THR A 105 -3.85 -26.64 -5.41
C THR A 105 -3.55 -25.14 -5.43
N ALA A 106 -3.30 -24.56 -6.61
CA ALA A 106 -3.07 -23.12 -6.72
C ALA A 106 -4.31 -22.29 -6.39
N VAL A 107 -5.50 -22.77 -6.79
CA VAL A 107 -6.80 -22.16 -6.44
C VAL A 107 -7.07 -22.24 -4.94
N GLU A 108 -6.81 -23.39 -4.31
CA GLU A 108 -6.95 -23.59 -2.87
C GLU A 108 -6.02 -22.65 -2.11
N ALA A 109 -4.73 -22.63 -2.45
CA ALA A 109 -3.77 -21.73 -1.82
C ALA A 109 -4.11 -20.24 -1.99
N PHE A 110 -4.70 -19.85 -3.13
CA PHE A 110 -5.15 -18.49 -3.36
C PHE A 110 -6.40 -18.13 -2.53
N SER A 111 -7.28 -19.11 -2.33
CA SER A 111 -8.48 -18.97 -1.50
C SER A 111 -8.12 -18.89 -0.02
N ASP A 112 -7.20 -19.74 0.45
CA ASP A 112 -6.66 -19.74 1.82
C ASP A 112 -5.94 -18.43 2.16
N ALA A 113 -5.34 -17.77 1.16
CA ALA A 113 -4.77 -16.44 1.30
C ALA A 113 -5.82 -15.32 1.43
N GLY A 114 -7.11 -15.64 1.41
CA GLY A 114 -8.22 -14.70 1.57
C GLY A 114 -8.67 -14.04 0.27
N TYR A 115 -8.30 -14.57 -0.90
CA TYR A 115 -8.63 -13.99 -2.21
C TYR A 115 -9.62 -14.84 -3.03
N GLY A 116 -10.37 -15.73 -2.39
CA GLY A 116 -11.37 -16.59 -3.07
C GLY A 116 -12.38 -15.80 -3.89
N ASP A 117 -12.91 -14.69 -3.35
CA ASP A 117 -13.87 -13.80 -4.03
C ASP A 117 -13.37 -13.24 -5.36
N CYS A 118 -12.05 -13.11 -5.54
CA CYS A 118 -11.46 -12.63 -6.79
C CYS A 118 -11.60 -13.66 -7.92
N LEU A 119 -11.72 -14.96 -7.61
CA LEU A 119 -11.90 -16.02 -8.60
C LEU A 119 -13.31 -15.99 -9.19
N GLU A 120 -14.34 -15.87 -8.34
CA GLU A 120 -15.75 -15.80 -8.78
C GLU A 120 -16.00 -14.61 -9.71
N LYS A 121 -15.37 -13.47 -9.41
CA LYS A 121 -15.53 -12.27 -10.23
C LYS A 121 -14.70 -12.34 -11.51
N LEU A 122 -13.61 -13.12 -11.55
CA LEU A 122 -12.87 -13.35 -12.79
C LEU A 122 -13.69 -14.20 -13.77
N GLU A 123 -14.48 -15.15 -13.26
CA GLU A 123 -15.40 -15.96 -14.09
C GLU A 123 -16.51 -15.12 -14.73
N SER A 124 -16.91 -14.01 -14.11
CA SER A 124 -17.91 -13.08 -14.67
C SER A 124 -17.35 -12.16 -15.76
N GLY A 125 -16.08 -12.31 -16.15
CA GLY A 125 -15.45 -11.57 -17.23
C GLY A 125 -14.93 -10.18 -16.85
N THR A 126 -14.91 -9.86 -15.55
CA THR A 126 -14.27 -8.62 -15.09
C THR A 126 -12.75 -8.70 -15.23
N GLY A 127 -12.14 -7.60 -15.63
CA GLY A 127 -10.69 -7.53 -15.75
C GLY A 127 -10.03 -7.63 -14.38
N LEU A 128 -8.90 -8.34 -14.27
CA LEU A 128 -8.10 -8.41 -13.03
C LEU A 128 -7.85 -7.03 -12.39
N TRP A 129 -7.60 -6.01 -13.22
CA TRP A 129 -7.37 -4.64 -12.77
C TRP A 129 -8.61 -4.00 -12.13
N GLU A 130 -9.81 -4.38 -12.56
CA GLU A 130 -11.10 -3.92 -12.05
C GLU A 130 -11.37 -4.51 -10.65
N LEU A 131 -10.98 -5.77 -10.45
CA LEU A 131 -11.03 -6.44 -9.14
C LEU A 131 -10.07 -5.83 -8.12
N VAL A 132 -8.84 -5.57 -8.55
CA VAL A 132 -7.83 -4.89 -7.72
C VAL A 132 -8.27 -3.45 -7.41
N ALA A 133 -8.94 -2.76 -8.34
CA ALA A 133 -9.47 -1.43 -8.09
C ALA A 133 -10.65 -1.45 -7.11
N ALA A 134 -11.59 -2.38 -7.26
CA ALA A 134 -12.73 -2.53 -6.35
C ALA A 134 -12.29 -2.86 -4.92
N ASP A 135 -11.27 -3.73 -4.77
CA ASP A 135 -10.74 -4.11 -3.46
C ASP A 135 -10.08 -2.93 -2.71
N ARG A 136 -9.58 -1.93 -3.45
CA ARG A 136 -8.99 -0.71 -2.87
C ARG A 136 -10.03 0.29 -2.33
N VAL A 137 -11.28 0.19 -2.78
CA VAL A 137 -12.36 1.12 -2.40
C VAL A 137 -13.18 0.57 -1.22
N LEU A 138 -12.93 -0.67 -0.79
CA LEU A 138 -13.62 -1.25 0.36
C LEU A 138 -13.32 -0.42 1.63
N PRO A 139 -14.35 0.09 2.32
CA PRO A 139 -14.18 0.98 3.48
C PRO A 139 -13.39 0.34 4.62
N GLU A 140 -13.40 -0.99 4.70
CA GLU A 140 -12.64 -1.79 5.67
C GLU A 140 -11.11 -1.74 5.44
N LYS A 141 -10.68 -1.38 4.23
CA LYS A 141 -9.27 -1.26 3.81
C LYS A 141 -8.82 0.19 3.64
N ILE A 142 -9.75 1.14 3.67
CA ILE A 142 -9.44 2.57 3.69
C ILE A 142 -9.08 2.92 5.14
N VAL A 143 -7.80 3.23 5.37
CA VAL A 143 -7.35 3.77 6.66
C VAL A 143 -8.07 5.11 6.88
N SER A 144 -9.12 5.11 7.71
CA SER A 144 -9.79 6.34 8.10
C SER A 144 -8.95 7.04 9.15
N TYR A 145 -8.30 8.14 8.76
CA TYR A 145 -7.68 9.02 9.74
C TYR A 145 -8.79 9.76 10.49
N PRO A 146 -8.72 9.85 11.83
CA PRO A 146 -9.55 10.82 12.53
C PRO A 146 -9.25 12.20 11.93
N LYS A 147 -10.29 12.90 11.47
CA LYS A 147 -10.16 14.32 11.15
C LYS A 147 -9.76 15.01 12.45
N ASN A 148 -8.52 15.49 12.52
CA ASN A 148 -8.12 16.40 13.59
C ASN A 148 -8.85 17.72 13.33
N GLU A 149 -10.06 17.87 13.88
CA GLU A 149 -10.80 19.13 13.93
C GLU A 149 -10.14 20.05 14.96
N GLU A 150 -8.90 20.47 14.72
CA GLU A 150 -8.23 21.47 15.56
C GLU A 150 -7.11 22.16 14.75
N SER A 151 -7.46 22.74 13.61
CA SER A 151 -6.69 23.87 13.08
C SER A 151 -7.06 25.10 13.91
N HIS A 152 -6.31 25.35 14.97
CA HIS A 152 -6.33 26.62 15.68
C HIS A 152 -5.93 27.70 14.66
N ASN A 153 -6.90 28.48 14.18
CA ASN A 153 -6.70 29.52 13.17
C ASN A 153 -6.19 30.80 13.87
N PRO A 154 -4.91 31.21 13.74
CA PRO A 154 -4.41 32.41 14.39
C PRO A 154 -4.60 33.63 13.47
N GLU A 155 -5.81 33.85 12.96
CA GLU A 155 -6.12 35.03 12.15
C GLU A 155 -7.41 35.70 12.64
N THR A 156 -7.42 36.11 13.91
CA THR A 156 -8.36 37.15 14.40
C THR A 156 -7.71 38.02 15.48
N SER A 157 -6.58 38.64 15.17
CA SER A 157 -6.21 39.89 15.85
C SER A 157 -5.25 40.72 15.00
N GLY A 158 -5.74 41.81 14.42
CA GLY A 158 -4.88 42.85 13.85
C GLY A 158 -5.21 43.24 12.42
N LEU A 159 -6.40 43.81 12.21
CA LEU A 159 -6.62 44.75 11.11
C LEU A 159 -7.14 46.04 11.74
N ALA A 160 -6.23 46.99 11.89
CA ALA A 160 -6.58 48.40 12.01
C ALA A 160 -7.15 48.82 10.65
N ASP A 161 -8.31 49.47 10.65
CA ASP A 161 -8.73 50.30 9.53
C ASP A 161 -9.33 51.59 10.09
N ASP A 162 -8.64 52.69 9.77
CA ASP A 162 -9.02 54.07 10.00
C ASP A 162 -10.07 54.50 8.94
N SER A 163 -10.81 55.57 9.27
CA SER A 163 -11.81 56.31 8.47
C SER A 163 -13.20 55.65 8.37
N GLU A 164 -14.31 56.32 8.69
CA GLU A 164 -14.81 57.52 8.01
C GLU A 164 -15.84 58.28 8.88
N SER A 165 -15.67 59.61 8.95
CA SER A 165 -16.68 60.66 9.25
C SER A 165 -17.93 60.48 8.36
N ASP A 166 -19.18 60.80 8.72
CA ASP A 166 -19.77 62.03 9.23
C ASP A 166 -21.29 61.77 9.40
N GLU A 167 -21.99 62.73 10.01
CA GLU A 167 -23.41 63.14 9.78
C GLU A 167 -24.21 63.23 11.09
N PHE A 168 -24.15 64.37 11.78
CA PHE A 168 -25.18 65.42 11.72
C PHE A 168 -26.62 64.91 11.91
N ASP A 169 -27.21 65.13 13.10
CA ASP A 169 -28.49 65.82 13.13
C ASP A 169 -28.70 66.66 14.40
N LYS A 170 -29.32 67.81 14.18
CA LYS A 170 -29.54 68.94 15.07
C LYS A 170 -30.91 68.81 15.76
N ARG A 171 -30.97 69.06 17.07
CA ARG A 171 -31.74 70.16 17.69
C ARG A 171 -31.67 70.12 19.20
#